data_AF-A1JQB9-F1
#
_entry.id   AF-A1JQB9-F1
#
_cell.length_a   1.000
_cell.length_b   1.000
_cell.length_c   1.000
_cell.angle_alpha   90.00
_cell.angle_beta   90.00
_cell.angle_gamma   90.00
#
_symmetry.space_group_name_H-M   'P 1'
#
loop_
_entity.id
_entity.type
_entity.pdbx_description
1 polymer ?
#
loop_
_entity_poly.entity_id
_entity_poly.type
_entity_poly.pdbx_seq_one_letter_code
_entity_poly.pdbx_strand_id
1 'polypeptide(L)'
;MVKVAVTEKKEPTDAPQLSAIEQSDIDDFVGNLRMIQDKKDLFVLLKKKLNSLPTAERKQFIAQLVTTLKASELSEDKALLKEKFNPAYSMYLAANMLIGQLNQQSLDKMGKVPTEDDGDEYY
;
A
#
# COMPACT_ATOMS: atom_id res chain seq x y z
N MET A 1 -19.03 35.19 -49.81
CA MET A 1 -18.51 35.41 -48.45
C MET A 1 -18.43 34.06 -47.76
N VAL A 2 -17.23 33.53 -47.55
CA VAL A 2 -16.99 32.25 -46.88
C VAL A 2 -16.88 32.53 -45.37
N LYS A 3 -17.79 31.98 -44.57
CA LYS A 3 -17.68 31.98 -43.10
C LYS A 3 -16.77 30.81 -42.70
N VAL A 4 -15.56 31.12 -42.23
CA VAL A 4 -14.66 30.15 -41.60
C VAL A 4 -15.14 29.96 -40.17
N ALA A 5 -15.64 28.76 -39.84
CA ALA A 5 -15.83 28.35 -38.45
C ALA A 5 -14.49 27.85 -37.93
N VAL A 6 -13.89 28.58 -36.99
CA VAL A 6 -12.73 28.15 -36.23
C VAL A 6 -13.19 27.07 -35.26
N THR A 7 -12.86 25.81 -35.55
CA THR A 7 -12.91 24.74 -34.56
C THR A 7 -11.78 24.96 -33.56
N GLU A 8 -12.12 25.43 -32.36
CA GLU A 8 -11.24 25.33 -31.19
C GLU A 8 -10.91 23.86 -30.94
N LYS A 9 -9.66 23.48 -31.19
CA LYS A 9 -9.07 22.25 -30.65
C LYS A 9 -9.08 22.41 -29.12
N LYS A 10 -10.03 21.77 -28.45
CA LYS A 10 -9.87 21.43 -27.03
C LYS A 10 -8.70 20.47 -26.93
N GLU A 11 -7.59 20.94 -26.38
CA GLU A 11 -6.53 20.07 -25.85
C GLU A 11 -7.18 19.03 -24.93
N PRO A 12 -6.70 17.77 -24.94
CA PRO A 12 -7.07 16.84 -23.90
C PRO A 12 -6.50 17.41 -22.60
N THR A 13 -7.38 17.88 -21.73
CA THR A 13 -7.03 18.20 -20.35
C THR A 13 -6.46 16.91 -19.76
N ASP A 14 -5.13 16.87 -19.58
CA ASP A 14 -4.44 15.95 -18.67
C ASP A 14 -4.95 16.22 -17.25
N ALA A 15 -6.20 15.84 -17.00
CA ALA A 15 -6.70 15.69 -15.67
C ALA A 15 -5.89 14.54 -15.05
N PRO A 16 -5.27 14.74 -13.88
CA PRO A 16 -4.70 13.62 -13.15
C PRO A 16 -5.81 12.59 -12.99
N GLN A 17 -5.56 11.36 -13.46
CA GLN A 17 -6.54 10.28 -13.45
C GLN A 17 -7.27 10.28 -12.10
N LEU A 18 -8.59 10.48 -12.15
CA LEU A 18 -9.48 10.29 -11.02
C LEU A 18 -9.11 8.94 -10.42
N SER A 19 -8.76 8.92 -9.14
CA SER A 19 -8.29 7.72 -8.47
C SER A 19 -9.21 6.52 -8.73
N ALA A 20 -8.65 5.39 -9.17
CA ALA A 20 -9.40 4.16 -9.41
C ALA A 20 -9.95 3.49 -8.14
N ILE A 21 -9.74 4.10 -6.96
CA ILE A 21 -10.28 3.63 -5.70
C ILE A 21 -11.72 4.12 -5.56
N GLU A 22 -12.65 3.22 -5.79
CA GLU A 22 -14.08 3.46 -5.59
C GLU A 22 -14.42 3.50 -4.09
N GLN A 23 -15.46 4.24 -3.71
CA GLN A 23 -15.91 4.25 -2.31
C GLN A 23 -16.40 2.87 -1.85
N SER A 24 -16.96 2.06 -2.77
CA SER A 24 -17.34 0.66 -2.56
C SER A 24 -16.18 -0.18 -2.03
N ASP A 25 -14.97 0.01 -2.58
CA ASP A 25 -13.76 -0.68 -2.13
C ASP A 25 -13.39 -0.34 -0.67
N ILE A 26 -13.63 0.91 -0.26
CA ILE A 26 -13.41 1.35 1.12
C ILE A 26 -14.46 0.75 2.04
N ASP A 27 -15.73 0.82 1.65
CA ASP A 27 -16.87 0.34 2.44
C ASP A 27 -16.78 -1.18 2.64
N ASP A 28 -16.41 -1.93 1.61
CA ASP A 28 -16.15 -3.37 1.67
C ASP A 28 -14.99 -3.67 2.63
N PHE A 29 -13.91 -2.87 2.59
CA PHE A 29 -12.79 -3.04 3.50
C PHE A 29 -13.20 -2.78 4.96
N VAL A 30 -13.99 -1.74 5.22
CA VAL A 30 -14.56 -1.46 6.55
C VAL A 30 -15.45 -2.62 7.01
N GLY A 31 -16.29 -3.16 6.13
CA GLY A 31 -17.10 -4.35 6.40
C GLY A 31 -16.24 -5.53 6.84
N ASN A 32 -15.14 -5.79 6.14
CA ASN A 32 -14.19 -6.84 6.52
C ASN A 32 -13.49 -6.55 7.86
N LEU A 33 -13.12 -5.29 8.15
CA LEU A 33 -12.57 -4.92 9.45
C LEU A 33 -13.55 -5.22 10.59
N ARG A 34 -14.86 -5.03 10.41
CA ARG A 34 -15.85 -5.37 11.44
C ARG A 34 -15.88 -6.87 11.74
N MET A 35 -15.82 -7.70 10.69
CA MET A 35 -15.98 -9.16 10.80
C MET A 35 -14.75 -9.88 11.34
N ILE A 36 -13.55 -9.51 10.88
CA ILE A 36 -12.33 -10.25 11.22
C ILE A 36 -11.84 -9.88 12.62
N GLN A 37 -11.62 -10.89 13.46
CA GLN A 37 -11.10 -10.72 14.83
C GLN A 37 -9.61 -11.06 14.94
N ASP A 38 -9.13 -12.00 14.13
CA ASP A 38 -7.74 -12.44 14.18
C ASP A 38 -6.78 -11.39 13.59
N LYS A 39 -5.69 -11.12 14.32
CA LYS A 39 -4.71 -10.08 13.95
C LYS A 39 -3.91 -10.44 12.70
N LYS A 40 -3.60 -11.72 12.52
CA LYS A 40 -2.86 -12.21 11.34
C LYS A 40 -3.74 -12.10 10.11
N ASP A 41 -5.03 -12.43 10.21
CA ASP A 41 -5.97 -12.30 9.11
C ASP A 41 -6.20 -10.84 8.72
N LEU A 42 -6.27 -9.91 9.69
CA LEU A 42 -6.30 -8.47 9.42
C LEU A 42 -5.05 -7.99 8.67
N PHE A 43 -3.86 -8.45 9.08
CA PHE A 43 -2.61 -8.15 8.37
C PHE A 43 -2.63 -8.70 6.94
N VAL A 44 -3.07 -9.95 6.75
CA VAL A 44 -3.15 -10.59 5.43
C VAL A 44 -4.15 -9.85 4.54
N LEU A 45 -5.33 -9.47 5.07
CA LEU A 45 -6.33 -8.67 4.36
C LEU A 45 -5.72 -7.35 3.87
N LEU A 46 -5.09 -6.59 4.77
CA LEU A 46 -4.48 -5.30 4.42
C LEU A 46 -3.36 -5.47 3.40
N LYS A 47 -2.46 -6.43 3.60
CA LYS A 47 -1.37 -6.71 2.67
C LYS A 47 -1.90 -7.06 1.27
N LYS A 48 -2.94 -7.90 1.19
CA LYS A 48 -3.57 -8.27 -0.08
C LYS A 48 -4.15 -7.04 -0.79
N LYS A 49 -4.96 -6.23 -0.09
CA LYS A 49 -5.57 -5.03 -0.69
C LYS A 49 -4.52 -4.02 -1.14
N LEU A 50 -3.47 -3.76 -0.35
CA LEU A 50 -2.42 -2.83 -0.77
C LEU A 50 -1.59 -3.38 -1.93
N ASN A 51 -1.34 -4.69 -1.98
CA ASN A 51 -0.59 -5.29 -3.09
C ASN A 51 -1.38 -5.38 -4.39
N SER A 52 -2.72 -5.45 -4.35
CA SER A 52 -3.56 -5.39 -5.55
C SER A 52 -3.60 -3.99 -6.17
N LEU A 53 -3.22 -2.94 -5.42
CA LEU A 53 -3.23 -1.57 -5.89
C LEU A 53 -1.88 -1.15 -6.48
N PRO A 54 -1.89 -0.29 -7.53
CA PRO A 54 -0.70 0.43 -7.96
C PRO A 54 -0.04 1.17 -6.79
N THR A 55 1.30 1.22 -6.78
CA THR A 55 2.06 1.84 -5.68
C THR A 55 1.62 3.29 -5.38
N ALA A 56 1.29 4.05 -6.42
CA ALA A 56 0.80 5.42 -6.31
C ALA A 56 -0.55 5.52 -5.57
N GLU A 57 -1.42 4.52 -5.72
CA GLU A 57 -2.78 4.50 -5.17
C GLU A 57 -2.82 3.98 -3.73
N ARG A 58 -1.83 3.20 -3.28
CA ARG A 58 -1.80 2.63 -1.92
C ARG A 58 -1.95 3.69 -0.83
N LYS A 59 -1.25 4.82 -0.97
CA LYS A 59 -1.32 5.94 -0.02
C LYS A 59 -2.72 6.55 0.01
N GLN A 60 -3.34 6.67 -1.15
CA GLN A 60 -4.68 7.21 -1.28
C GLN A 60 -5.72 6.29 -0.64
N PHE A 61 -5.63 4.98 -0.86
CA PHE A 61 -6.51 3.99 -0.23
C PHE A 61 -6.45 4.10 1.30
N ILE A 62 -5.25 4.16 1.86
CA ILE A 62 -5.03 4.34 3.30
C ILE A 62 -5.64 5.65 3.79
N ALA A 63 -5.42 6.75 3.08
CA ALA A 63 -5.95 8.06 3.45
C ALA A 63 -7.48 8.08 3.45
N GLN A 64 -8.12 7.52 2.41
CA GLN A 64 -9.56 7.41 2.31
C GLN A 64 -10.13 6.52 3.43
N LEU A 65 -9.57 5.32 3.64
CA LEU A 65 -10.02 4.42 4.71
C LEU A 65 -9.93 5.08 6.10
N VAL A 66 -8.81 5.74 6.40
CA VAL A 66 -8.66 6.46 7.68
C VAL A 66 -9.67 7.59 7.80
N THR A 67 -9.95 8.30 6.72
CA THR A 67 -10.94 9.39 6.69
C THR A 67 -12.34 8.84 6.94
N THR A 68 -12.74 7.76 6.24
CA THR A 68 -14.03 7.09 6.41
C THR A 68 -14.23 6.59 7.85
N LEU A 69 -13.24 5.91 8.44
CA LEU A 69 -13.34 5.43 9.82
C LEU A 69 -13.47 6.57 10.84
N LYS A 70 -12.76 7.70 10.64
CA LYS A 70 -12.84 8.87 11.52
C LYS A 70 -14.16 9.63 11.37
N ALA A 71 -14.69 9.69 10.16
CA ALA A 71 -15.92 10.39 9.82
C ALA A 71 -17.19 9.58 10.14
N SER A 72 -17.07 8.27 10.42
CA SER A 72 -18.22 7.44 10.77
C SER A 72 -19.00 8.02 11.96
N GLU A 73 -20.31 7.87 11.94
CA GLU A 73 -21.17 8.22 13.08
C GLU A 73 -21.13 7.12 14.16
N LEU A 74 -20.76 5.90 13.78
CA LEU A 74 -20.67 4.74 14.66
C LEU A 74 -19.37 4.77 15.46
N SER A 75 -19.48 4.64 16.77
CA SER A 75 -18.33 4.64 17.69
C SER A 75 -17.42 3.42 17.48
N GLU A 76 -18.03 2.31 17.11
CA GLU A 76 -17.41 1.01 16.82
C GLU A 76 -16.49 1.13 15.61
N ASP A 77 -16.93 1.85 14.57
CA ASP A 77 -16.11 2.08 13.37
C ASP A 77 -14.87 2.93 13.69
N LYS A 78 -15.03 3.96 14.53
CA LYS A 78 -13.88 4.76 14.99
C LYS A 78 -12.90 3.88 15.76
N ALA A 79 -13.39 2.93 16.57
CA ALA A 79 -12.56 2.00 17.31
C ALA A 79 -11.75 1.06 16.40
N LEU A 80 -12.30 0.65 15.23
CA LEU A 80 -11.59 -0.19 14.25
C LEU A 80 -10.23 0.39 13.84
N LEU A 81 -10.11 1.72 13.79
CA LEU A 81 -8.85 2.39 13.46
C LEU A 81 -7.74 1.99 14.45
N LYS A 82 -8.02 2.10 15.75
CA LYS A 82 -7.05 1.82 16.82
C LYS A 82 -6.87 0.33 17.05
N GLU A 83 -7.96 -0.43 17.03
CA GLU A 83 -7.98 -1.83 17.46
C GLU A 83 -7.56 -2.80 16.36
N LYS A 84 -7.79 -2.44 15.09
CA LYS A 84 -7.60 -3.36 13.96
C LYS A 84 -6.67 -2.80 12.88
N PHE A 85 -7.02 -1.64 12.31
CA PHE A 85 -6.28 -1.09 11.17
C PHE A 85 -4.83 -0.70 11.54
N ASN A 86 -4.64 0.09 12.60
CA ASN A 86 -3.31 0.55 13.00
C ASN A 86 -2.35 -0.62 13.30
N PRO A 87 -2.74 -1.65 14.10
CA PRO A 87 -1.90 -2.83 14.28
C PRO A 87 -1.54 -3.54 12.97
N ALA A 88 -2.52 -3.77 12.09
CA ALA A 88 -2.28 -4.42 10.80
C ALA A 88 -1.33 -3.60 9.90
N TYR A 89 -1.50 -2.28 9.88
CA TYR A 89 -0.67 -1.38 9.08
C TYR A 89 0.77 -1.30 9.61
N SER A 90 0.95 -1.25 10.93
CA SER A 90 2.29 -1.34 11.54
C SER A 90 3.02 -2.63 11.16
N MET A 91 2.31 -3.77 11.18
CA MET A 91 2.88 -5.05 10.72
C MET A 91 3.23 -5.02 9.22
N TYR A 92 2.40 -4.40 8.38
CA TYR A 92 2.68 -4.20 6.96
C TYR A 92 3.96 -3.38 6.72
N LEU A 93 4.14 -2.29 7.45
CA LEU A 93 5.36 -1.47 7.36
C LEU A 93 6.60 -2.25 7.81
N ALA A 94 6.52 -2.94 8.95
CA ALA A 94 7.62 -3.76 9.47
C ALA A 94 8.02 -4.88 8.49
N ALA A 95 7.03 -5.57 7.90
CA ALA A 95 7.28 -6.62 6.92
C ALA A 95 7.99 -6.08 5.67
N ASN A 96 7.58 -4.92 5.16
CA ASN A 96 8.25 -4.31 4.00
C ASN A 96 9.67 -3.84 4.32
N MET A 97 9.91 -3.33 5.53
CA MET A 97 11.25 -2.96 5.97
C MET A 97 12.17 -4.18 6.05
N LEU A 98 11.70 -5.28 6.64
CA LEU A 98 12.45 -6.54 6.72
C LEU A 98 12.78 -7.10 5.33
N ILE A 99 11.81 -7.10 4.41
CA ILE A 99 12.05 -7.53 3.02
C ILE A 99 13.10 -6.64 2.36
N GLY A 100 13.05 -5.32 2.57
CA GLY A 100 14.05 -4.39 2.07
C GLY A 100 15.46 -4.71 2.57
N GLN A 101 15.60 -4.93 3.88
CA GLN A 101 16.89 -5.29 4.50
C GLN A 101 17.43 -6.63 3.97
N LEU A 102 16.58 -7.65 3.84
CA LEU A 102 16.98 -8.95 3.29
C LEU A 102 17.43 -8.83 1.83
N ASN A 103 16.72 -8.04 1.03
CA ASN A 103 17.10 -7.80 -0.36
C ASN A 103 18.45 -7.07 -0.46
N GLN A 104 18.68 -6.04 0.38
CA GLN A 104 19.97 -5.35 0.45
C GLN A 104 21.09 -6.31 0.87
N GLN A 105 20.89 -7.09 1.94
CA GLN A 105 21.88 -8.07 2.39
C GLN A 105 22.19 -9.13 1.31
N SER A 106 21.18 -9.56 0.55
CA SER A 106 21.37 -10.49 -0.56
C SER A 106 22.18 -9.88 -1.68
N LEU A 107 21.90 -8.63 -2.06
CA LEU A 107 22.65 -7.91 -3.09
C LEU A 107 24.10 -7.65 -2.64
N ASP A 108 24.32 -7.30 -1.37
CA ASP A 108 25.66 -7.08 -0.80
C ASP A 108 26.54 -8.34 -0.76
N LYS A 109 25.91 -9.53 -0.77
CA LYS A 109 26.58 -10.83 -0.82
C LYS A 109 26.74 -11.36 -2.25
N MET A 110 25.89 -10.91 -3.18
CA MET A 110 25.94 -11.33 -4.58
C MET A 110 27.18 -10.73 -5.26
N GLY A 111 28.14 -11.58 -5.63
CA GLY A 111 29.41 -11.17 -6.25
C GLY A 111 30.60 -11.08 -5.29
N LYS A 112 30.40 -11.31 -3.99
CA LYS A 112 31.52 -11.61 -3.08
C LYS A 112 31.82 -13.10 -3.17
N VAL A 113 32.97 -13.45 -3.75
CA VAL A 113 33.54 -14.80 -3.61
C VAL A 113 33.73 -15.00 -2.10
N PRO A 114 33.24 -16.09 -1.50
CA PRO A 114 33.67 -16.44 -0.15
C PRO A 114 35.18 -16.54 -0.22
N THR A 115 35.90 -15.59 0.37
CA THR A 115 37.29 -15.82 0.73
C THR A 115 37.23 -16.97 1.71
N GLU A 116 37.44 -18.18 1.19
CA GLU A 116 38.05 -19.24 1.96
C GLU A 116 39.31 -18.58 2.53
N ASP A 117 39.21 -18.25 3.81
CA ASP A 117 40.38 -18.00 4.63
C ASP A 117 41.11 -19.33 4.58
N ASP A 118 42.05 -19.44 3.63
CA ASP A 118 43.00 -20.54 3.53
C ASP A 118 43.81 -20.50 4.84
N GLY A 119 43.23 -21.11 5.86
CA GLY A 119 43.79 -21.33 7.18
C GLY A 119 44.90 -22.36 7.12
N ASP A 120 45.91 -22.10 6.30
CA ASP A 120 47.13 -22.87 6.16
C ASP A 120 48.35 -21.95 6.33
N GLU A 121 48.46 -21.28 7.49
CA GLU A 121 49.77 -20.95 8.06
C GLU A 121 50.16 -22.06 9.06
N TYR A 122 50.55 -23.20 8.49
CA TYR A 122 51.51 -24.10 9.14
C TYR A 122 52.92 -23.66 8.68
N TYR A 123 53.81 -23.55 9.67
CA TYR A 123 55.27 -23.30 9.67
C TYR A 123 55.76 -21.87 9.91
#